data_AF-A0A0C2GRJ4-F1
#
_entry.id   AF-A0A0C2GRJ4-F1
#
_cell.length_a   1.000
_cell.length_b   1.000
_cell.length_c   1.000
_cell.angle_alpha   90.00
_cell.angle_beta   90.00
_cell.angle_gamma   90.00
#
_symmetry.space_group_name_H-M   'P 1'
#
loop_
_entity.id
_entity.type
_entity.pdbx_description
1 polymer ?
#
loop_
_entity_poly.entity_id
_entity_poly.type
_entity_poly.pdbx_seq_one_letter_code
_entity_poly.pdbx_strand_id
1 'polypeptide(L)' 'MFSCVIVTVIYTLFNVALYVVLTPDELLITPATAVVFAEKVYGRYAFIMPLCVAISTVGSANGAIMTSSR' A
#
# COMPACT_ATOMS: atom_id res chain seq x y z
N MET A 1 4.83 -4.11 22.39
CA MET A 1 4.80 -2.63 22.32
C MET A 1 5.74 -2.08 21.25
N PHE A 2 7.02 -2.49 21.21
CA PHE A 2 7.97 -2.07 20.15
C PHE A 2 7.46 -2.31 18.71
N SER A 3 6.85 -3.47 18.43
CA SER A 3 6.28 -3.77 17.10
C SER A 3 5.18 -2.80 16.69
N CYS A 4 4.22 -2.52 17.58
CA CYS A 4 3.12 -1.58 17.29
C CYS A 4 3.63 -0.17 16.98
N VAL A 5 4.65 0.31 17.70
CA VAL A 5 5.26 1.64 17.46
C VAL A 5 5.92 1.69 16.08
N ILE A 6 6.68 0.65 15.71
CA ILE A 6 7.33 0.57 14.40
C ILE A 6 6.29 0.58 13.28
N VAL A 7 5.21 -0.21 13.43
CA VAL A 7 4.11 -0.24 12.47
C VAL A 7 3.50 1.14 12.32
N THR A 8 3.16 1.82 13.42
CA THR A 8 2.62 3.18 13.37
C THR A 8 3.54 4.14 12.62
N VAL A 9 4.85 4.13 12.92
CA VAL A 9 5.83 4.99 12.23
C VAL A 9 5.85 4.73 10.73
N ILE A 10 5.88 3.47 10.29
CA ILE A 10 5.89 3.10 8.87
C ILE A 10 4.61 3.57 8.18
N TYR A 11 3.44 3.37 8.81
CA TYR A 11 2.17 3.85 8.26
C TYR A 11 2.12 5.37 8.14
N THR A 12 2.65 6.11 9.11
CA THR A 12 2.73 7.56 9.03
C THR A 12 3.65 8.00 7.88
N LEU A 13 4.84 7.41 7.76
CA LEU A 13 5.78 7.74 6.69
C LEU A 13 5.20 7.45 5.30
N PHE A 14 4.46 6.35 5.14
CA PHE A 14 3.78 6.02 3.88
C PHE A 14 2.74 7.08 3.50
N ASN A 15 1.93 7.55 4.46
CA ASN A 15 0.99 8.64 4.20
C ASN A 15 1.70 9.94 3.82
N VAL A 16 2.80 10.29 4.50
CA VAL A 16 3.62 11.46 4.13
C VAL A 16 4.13 11.35 2.69
N ALA A 17 4.64 10.19 2.28
CA ALA A 17 5.09 9.97 0.91
C ALA A 17 3.96 10.14 -0.13
N LEU A 18 2.75 9.66 0.18
CA LEU A 18 1.58 9.84 -0.69
C LEU A 18 1.22 11.31 -0.88
N TYR A 19 1.17 12.10 0.21
CA TYR A 19 0.82 13.52 0.14
C TYR A 19 1.88 14.40 -0.54
N VAL A 20 3.14 13.95 -0.58
CA VAL A 20 4.21 14.65 -1.29
C VAL A 20 4.07 14.51 -2.81
N VAL A 21 3.56 13.37 -3.28
CA VAL A 21 3.52 13.03 -4.72
C VAL A 21 2.13 13.23 -5.34
N LEU A 22 1.06 12.99 -4.58
CA LEU A 22 -0.32 13.11 -5.07
C LEU A 22 -1.03 14.32 -4.43
N THR A 23 -1.86 14.98 -5.25
CA THR A 23 -2.77 16.01 -4.76
C THR A 23 -3.94 15.38 -4.00
N PRO A 24 -4.56 16.10 -3.04
CA PRO A 24 -5.65 15.56 -2.22
C PRO A 24 -6.87 15.12 -3.05
N ASP A 25 -7.21 15.83 -4.12
CA ASP A 25 -8.32 15.44 -5.00
C ASP A 25 -8.05 14.12 -5.71
N GLU A 26 -6.82 13.92 -6.17
CA GLU A 26 -6.39 12.73 -6.90
C GLU A 26 -6.32 11.50 -6.00
N LEU A 27 -5.97 11.67 -4.72
CA LEU A 27 -6.01 10.63 -3.70
C LEU A 27 -7.44 10.15 -3.40
N LEU A 28 -8.43 11.06 -3.41
CA LEU A 28 -9.83 10.73 -3.11
C LEU A 28 -10.56 10.10 -4.29
N ILE A 29 -10.21 10.50 -5.51
CA ILE A 29 -10.85 10.00 -6.74
C ILE A 29 -10.28 8.62 -7.14
N THR A 30 -9.01 8.36 -6.81
CA THR A 30 -8.31 7.14 -7.26
C THR A 30 -8.67 5.92 -6.40
N PRO A 31 -9.12 4.80 -7.00
CA PRO A 31 -9.39 3.56 -6.26
C PRO A 31 -8.12 2.80 -5.84
N ALA A 32 -6.96 3.11 -6.45
CA ALA A 32 -5.68 2.42 -6.21
C ALA A 32 -4.52 3.43 -6.09
N THR A 33 -4.43 4.11 -4.95
CA THR A 33 -3.47 5.20 -4.71
C THR A 33 -2.01 4.77 -4.82
N ALA A 34 -1.70 3.54 -4.40
CA ALA A 34 -0.36 2.96 -4.52
C ALA A 34 0.11 2.83 -5.99
N VAL A 35 -0.81 2.49 -6.90
CA VAL A 35 -0.47 2.32 -8.33
C VAL A 35 -0.19 3.67 -8.98
N VAL A 36 -1.04 4.67 -8.72
CA VAL A 36 -0.84 6.03 -9.23
C VAL A 36 0.44 6.66 -8.67
N PHE A 37 0.75 6.40 -7.39
CA PHE A 37 2.04 6.78 -6.80
C PHE A 37 3.22 6.16 -7.56
N ALA A 38 3.15 4.87 -7.86
CA ALA A 38 4.21 4.18 -8.60
C ALA A 38 4.34 4.64 -10.05
N GLU A 39 3.25 4.99 -10.73
CA GLU A 39 3.29 5.58 -12.07
C GLU A 39 4.03 6.92 -12.08
N LYS A 40 3.80 7.77 -11.06
CA LYS A 40 4.47 9.06 -10.96
C LYS A 40 5.95 8.97 -10.53
N VAL A 41 6.30 8.00 -9.67
CA VAL A 41 7.67 7.88 -9.13
C VAL A 41 8.56 6.96 -9.97
N TYR A 42 8.05 5.79 -10.37
CA TYR A 42 8.85 4.74 -11.02
C TYR A 42 8.68 4.69 -12.54
N GLY A 43 7.71 5.43 -13.10
CA GLY A 43 7.50 5.53 -14.54
C GLY A 43 7.37 4.16 -15.22
N ARG A 44 8.37 3.79 -16.05
CA ARG A 44 8.41 2.50 -16.77
C ARG A 44 8.30 1.27 -15.86
N TYR A 45 8.76 1.37 -14.61
CA TYR A 45 8.77 0.25 -13.66
C TYR A 45 7.52 0.20 -12.76
N ALA A 46 6.49 1.00 -13.04
CA ALA A 46 5.27 1.08 -12.23
C ALA A 46 4.54 -0.27 -12.08
N PHE A 47 4.69 -1.19 -13.04
CA PHE A 47 4.14 -2.56 -13.01
C PHE A 47 4.55 -3.37 -11.76
N ILE A 48 5.68 -3.07 -11.13
CA ILE A 48 6.14 -3.79 -9.94
C ILE A 48 5.17 -3.56 -8.76
N MET A 49 4.59 -2.36 -8.67
CA MET A 49 3.70 -1.99 -7.57
C MET A 49 2.41 -2.85 -7.53
N PRO A 50 1.61 -2.97 -8.60
CA PRO A 50 0.43 -3.83 -8.59
C PRO A 50 0.78 -5.30 -8.39
N LEU A 51 1.94 -5.78 -8.86
CA LEU A 51 2.40 -7.16 -8.62
C LEU A 51 2.62 -7.42 -7.12
N CYS A 52 3.37 -6.55 -6.44
CA CYS A 52 3.62 -6.69 -5.00
C CYS A 52 2.32 -6.59 -4.18
N VAL A 53 1.44 -5.64 -4.53
CA VAL A 53 0.14 -5.46 -3.86
C VAL A 53 -0.75 -6.68 -4.04
N ALA A 54 -0.80 -7.26 -5.24
CA ALA A 54 -1.57 -8.47 -5.52
C ALA A 54 -1.08 -9.65 -4.66
N ILE A 55 0.24 -9.90 -4.61
CA ILE A 55 0.83 -10.98 -3.81
C ILE A 55 0.54 -10.77 -2.31
N SER A 56 0.68 -9.53 -1.81
CA SER A 56 0.37 -9.19 -0.41
C SER A 56 -1.09 -9.46 -0.05
N THR A 57 -2.02 -9.15 -0.96
CA THR A 57 -3.46 -9.32 -0.74
C THR A 57 -3.85 -10.81 -0.76
N VAL A 58 -3.29 -11.59 -1.69
CA VAL A 58 -3.46 -13.05 -1.74
C VAL A 58 -2.91 -13.72 -0.48
N GLY A 59 -1.71 -13.32 -0.03
CA GLY A 59 -1.13 -13.82 1.21
C GLY A 59 -1.99 -13.51 2.44
N SER A 60 -2.54 -12.29 2.51
CA SER A 60 -3.45 -11.88 3.59
C SER A 60 -4.75 -12.69 3.58
N ALA A 61 -5.35 -12.91 2.40
CA ALA A 61 -6.54 -13.74 2.25
C ALA A 61 -6.29 -15.19 2.67
N ASN A 62 -5.16 -15.79 2.26
CA ASN A 62 -4.80 -17.15 2.67
C ASN A 62 -4.61 -17.27 4.20
N GLY A 63 -3.93 -16.30 4.82
CA GLY A 63 -3.76 -16.25 6.28
C GLY A 63 -5.08 -16.08 7.03
N ALA A 64 -6.01 -15.30 6.47
CA ALA A 64 -7.36 -15.16 7.00
C ALA A 64 -8.14 -16.48 6.93
N ILE A 65 -8.09 -17.22 5.81
CA ILE A 65 -8.77 -18.53 5.66
C ILE A 65 -8.26 -19.54 6.69
N MET A 66 -6.94 -19.63 6.88
CA MET A 66 -6.35 -20.53 7.89
C MET A 66 -6.77 -20.13 9.33
N THR A 67 -7.11 -18.86 9.52
CA THR A 67 -7.61 -18.32 10.79
C THR A 67 -9.11 -18.48 10.99
N SER A 68 -9.91 -18.49 9.92
CA SER A 68 -11.35 -18.65 10.01
C SER A 68 -11.78 -20.09 10.38
N SER A 69 -10.87 -21.06 10.27
CA SER A 69 -11.14 -22.46 10.64
C SER A 69 -10.96 -22.76 12.14
N ARG A 70 -10.45 -21.80 12.93
CA ARG A 70 -10.34 -21.89 14.40
C ARG A 70 -11.43 -21.04 15.05
#